data_AF-A0A349YN62-F1
#
_entry.id   AF-A0A349YN62-F1
#
_cell.length_a   1.000
_cell.length_b   1.000
_cell.length_c   1.000
_cell.angle_alpha   90.00
_cell.angle_beta   90.00
_cell.angle_gamma   90.00
#
_symmetry.space_group_name_H-M   'P 1'
#
loop_
_entity.id
_entity.type
_entity.pdbx_description
1 polymer ?
#
loop_
_entity_poly.entity_id
_entity_poly.type
_entity_poly.pdbx_seq_one_letter_code
_entity_poly.pdbx_strand_id
1 'polypeptide(L)' 'MKVSADELYEVIESILELDEEKRGTIKEDDCLRQFGLTSIKSIKMLIMLEQKYEISFRDEDLLLEKSDSISKLKTLLENY' A
#
# COMPACT_ATOMS: atom_id res chain seq x y z
N MET A 1 -10.26 -5.27 -9.10
CA MET A 1 -11.00 -5.86 -7.95
C MET A 1 -11.46 -4.75 -7.01
N LYS A 2 -12.58 -4.92 -6.28
CA LYS A 2 -12.98 -3.92 -5.25
C LYS A 2 -12.30 -4.26 -3.93
N VAL A 3 -11.38 -3.39 -3.50
CA VAL A 3 -10.64 -3.52 -2.24
C VAL A 3 -11.16 -2.51 -1.22
N SER A 4 -11.38 -2.95 0.01
CA SER A 4 -11.81 -2.08 1.11
C SER A 4 -10.65 -1.22 1.60
N ALA A 5 -10.91 0.05 1.89
CA ALA A 5 -9.89 0.96 2.40
C ALA A 5 -9.28 0.44 3.71
N ASP A 6 -10.12 -0.08 4.61
CA ASP A 6 -9.69 -0.64 5.90
C ASP A 6 -8.62 -1.73 5.76
N GLU A 7 -8.74 -2.59 4.75
CA GLU A 7 -7.75 -3.65 4.52
C GLU A 7 -6.39 -3.09 4.09
N LEU A 8 -6.38 -2.02 3.32
CA LEU A 8 -5.13 -1.37 2.91
C LEU A 8 -4.47 -0.68 4.10
N TYR A 9 -5.26 -0.04 4.97
CA TYR A 9 -4.75 0.53 6.21
C TYR A 9 -4.09 -0.52 7.10
N GLU A 10 -4.69 -1.69 7.27
CA GLU A 10 -4.09 -2.80 8.04
C GLU A 10 -2.73 -3.25 7.49
N VAL A 11 -2.61 -3.38 6.17
CA VAL A 11 -1.33 -3.78 5.54
C VAL A 11 -0.29 -2.68 5.70
N ILE A 12 -0.68 -1.41 5.50
CA ILE A 12 0.21 -0.26 5.63
C ILE A 12 0.70 -0.11 7.07
N GLU A 13 -0.18 -0.27 8.06
CA GLU A 13 0.17 -0.27 9.50
C GLU A 13 1.23 -1.32 9.80
N SER A 14 1.04 -2.55 9.29
CA SER A 14 1.99 -3.65 9.49
C SER A 14 3.37 -3.37 8.87
N ILE A 15 3.42 -2.71 7.71
CA ILE A 15 4.68 -2.43 6.98
C ILE A 15 5.40 -1.20 7.53
N LEU A 16 4.65 -0.16 7.87
CA LEU A 16 5.19 1.10 8.35
C LEU A 16 5.45 1.10 9.85
N GLU A 17 5.00 0.06 10.57
CA GLU A 17 5.14 -0.07 12.03
C GLU A 17 4.57 1.18 12.72
N LEU A 18 3.38 1.60 12.28
CA LEU A 18 2.74 2.82 12.75
C LEU A 18 2.07 2.58 14.10
N ASP A 19 2.28 3.54 15.01
CA ASP A 19 1.51 3.64 16.24
C ASP A 19 0.04 4.03 15.92
N GLU A 20 -0.92 3.61 16.76
CA GLU A 20 -2.36 3.92 16.56
C GLU A 20 -2.64 5.42 16.35
N GLU A 21 -1.87 6.31 17.00
CA GLU A 21 -1.97 7.77 16.81
C GLU A 21 -1.62 8.22 15.39
N LYS A 22 -0.69 7.54 14.71
CA LYS A 22 -0.27 7.88 13.34
C LYS A 22 -1.20 7.29 12.29
N ARG A 23 -1.92 6.20 12.61
CA ARG A 23 -2.95 5.66 11.71
C ARG A 23 -4.01 6.69 11.37
N GLY A 24 -4.53 7.37 12.40
CA GLY A 24 -5.62 8.34 12.25
C GLY A 24 -5.26 9.59 11.45
N THR A 25 -3.97 9.80 11.14
CA THR A 25 -3.51 10.98 10.40
C THR A 25 -3.26 10.72 8.92
N ILE A 26 -3.19 9.45 8.49
CA ILE A 26 -2.94 9.10 7.08
C ILE A 26 -4.23 9.21 6.28
N LYS A 27 -4.25 10.17 5.36
CA LYS A 27 -5.32 10.33 4.37
C LYS A 27 -5.02 9.53 3.11
N GLU A 28 -6.04 9.31 2.29
CA GLU A 28 -5.91 8.45 1.11
C GLU A 28 -4.87 8.93 0.10
N ASP A 29 -4.75 10.24 -0.06
CA ASP A 29 -3.84 10.90 -1.01
C ASP A 29 -2.51 11.32 -0.40
N ASP A 30 -2.28 11.03 0.88
CA ASP A 30 -1.02 11.37 1.53
C ASP A 30 0.11 10.50 0.97
N CYS A 31 1.28 11.13 0.80
CA CYS A 31 2.47 10.42 0.37
C CYS A 31 3.03 9.58 1.52
N LEU A 32 2.84 8.26 1.46
CA LEU A 32 3.29 7.28 2.46
C LEU A 32 4.80 7.32 2.70
N ARG A 33 5.58 7.86 1.76
CA ARG A 33 7.02 8.11 1.96
C ARG A 33 7.31 9.00 3.17
N GLN A 34 6.41 9.95 3.46
CA GLN A 34 6.50 10.83 4.62
C GLN A 34 6.34 10.07 5.94
N PHE A 35 5.71 8.89 5.89
CA PHE A 35 5.48 7.99 7.01
C PHE A 35 6.49 6.83 7.05
N GLY A 36 7.57 6.92 6.27
CA GLY A 36 8.66 5.93 6.26
C GLY A 36 8.52 4.82 5.22
N LEU A 37 7.62 4.96 4.22
CA LEU A 37 7.57 4.04 3.09
C LEU A 37 8.82 4.20 2.22
N THR A 38 9.67 3.17 2.21
CA THR A 38 10.84 3.06 1.32
C THR A 38 10.54 2.08 0.19
N SER A 39 11.39 2.06 -0.85
CA SER A 39 11.22 1.12 -1.97
C SER A 39 11.23 -0.35 -1.54
N ILE A 40 11.99 -0.69 -0.49
CA ILE A 40 12.01 -2.05 0.06
C ILE A 40 10.68 -2.36 0.76
N LYS A 41 10.17 -1.41 1.55
CA LYS A 41 8.88 -1.55 2.24
C LYS A 41 7.71 -1.61 1.24
N SER A 42 7.75 -0.85 0.15
CA SER A 42 6.71 -0.92 -0.88
C SER A 42 6.71 -2.24 -1.63
N ILE A 43 7.89 -2.79 -1.98
CA ILE A 43 7.97 -4.12 -2.59
C ILE A 43 7.41 -5.18 -1.65
N LYS A 44 7.78 -5.14 -0.36
CA LYS A 44 7.24 -6.07 0.65
C LYS A 44 5.71 -5.96 0.77
N MET A 45 5.18 -4.74 0.77
CA MET A 45 3.75 -4.47 0.78
C MET A 45 3.05 -5.07 -0.44
N LEU A 46 3.59 -4.85 -1.64
CA LEU A 46 3.02 -5.40 -2.88
C LEU A 46 3.03 -6.93 -2.86
N ILE A 47 4.11 -7.57 -2.42
CA ILE A 47 4.18 -9.04 -2.27
C ILE A 47 3.12 -9.55 -1.28
N MET A 48 2.89 -8.84 -0.17
CA MET A 48 1.82 -9.22 0.77
C MET A 48 0.43 -9.12 0.12
N LEU A 49 0.20 -8.12 -0.72
CA LEU A 49 -1.06 -7.97 -1.46
C LEU A 49 -1.21 -9.04 -2.54
N GLU A 50 -0.14 -9.41 -3.25
CA GLU A 50 -0.12 -10.55 -4.19
C GLU A 50 -0.55 -11.84 -3.51
N GLN A 51 0.04 -12.14 -2.35
CA GLN A 51 -0.31 -13.33 -1.57
C GLN A 51 -1.73 -13.27 -1.04
N LYS A 52 -2.20 -12.11 -0.57
CA LYS A 52 -3.53 -11.94 0.00
C LYS A 52 -4.64 -12.08 -1.05
N TYR A 53 -4.42 -11.53 -2.25
CA TYR A 53 -5.42 -11.49 -3.31
C TYR A 53 -5.18 -12.50 -4.42
N GLU A 54 -4.16 -13.34 -4.29
CA GLU A 54 -3.74 -14.33 -5.31
C GLU A 54 -3.50 -13.71 -6.69
N ILE A 55 -2.94 -12.49 -6.71
CA ILE A 55 -2.59 -11.74 -7.92
C ILE A 55 -1.07 -11.74 -8.14
N SER A 56 -0.63 -11.33 -9.33
CA SER A 56 0.78 -11.07 -9.62
C SER A 56 0.92 -9.73 -10.33
N PHE A 57 1.62 -8.81 -9.68
CA PHE A 57 1.96 -7.50 -10.22
C PHE A 57 3.06 -7.64 -11.28
N ARG A 58 3.04 -6.74 -12.26
CA ARG A 58 4.12 -6.63 -13.24
C ARG A 58 5.29 -5.85 -12.63
N ASP A 59 6.49 -6.05 -13.15
CA ASP A 59 7.69 -5.32 -12.68
C ASP A 59 7.50 -3.79 -12.67
N GLU A 60 6.74 -3.25 -13.64
CA GLU A 60 6.42 -1.82 -13.74
C GLU A 60 5.50 -1.32 -12.61
N ASP A 61 4.70 -2.20 -12.02
CA ASP A 61 3.81 -1.90 -10.90
C ASP A 61 4.56 -1.89 -9.56
N LEU A 62 5.74 -2.52 -9.51
CA LEU A 62 6.61 -2.55 -8.32
C LEU A 62 7.30 -1.21 -8.05
N LEU A 63 7.13 -0.23 -8.95
CA LEU A 63 7.64 1.12 -8.77
C LEU A 63 6.96 1.78 -7.57
N LEU A 64 7.77 2.30 -6.64
CA LEU A 64 7.28 2.98 -5.44
C LEU A 64 6.28 4.11 -5.76
N GLU A 65 6.44 4.81 -6.87
CA GLU A 65 5.55 5.90 -7.31
C GLU A 65 4.13 5.45 -7.66
N LYS A 66 3.94 4.15 -7.91
CA LYS A 66 2.64 3.51 -8.16
C LYS A 66 1.93 3.05 -6.88
N SER A 67 2.62 3.09 -5.74
CA SER A 67 2.16 2.52 -4.47
C SER A 67 2.44 3.42 -3.26
N ASP A 68 2.80 4.69 -3.47
CA ASP A 68 3.16 5.64 -2.42
C ASP A 68 1.97 6.42 -1.83
N SER A 69 0.74 6.07 -2.18
CA SER A 69 -0.50 6.52 -1.51
C SER A 69 -1.55 5.42 -1.51
N ILE A 70 -2.54 5.52 -0.62
CA ILE A 70 -3.65 4.55 -0.55
C ILE A 70 -4.51 4.66 -1.81
N SER A 71 -4.78 5.87 -2.29
CA SER A 71 -5.53 6.09 -3.53
C SER A 71 -4.87 5.39 -4.72
N LYS A 72 -3.54 5.50 -4.86
CA LYS A 72 -2.79 4.79 -5.89
C LYS A 72 -2.81 3.28 -5.72
N LEU A 73 -2.70 2.77 -4.50
CA LEU A 73 -2.83 1.33 -4.23
C LEU A 73 -4.21 0.79 -4.61
N LYS A 74 -5.29 1.52 -4.30
CA LYS A 74 -6.64 1.16 -4.74
C LYS A 74 -6.71 1.11 -6.25
N THR A 75 -6.27 2.16 -6.94
CA THR A 75 -6.26 2.20 -8.41
C THR A 75 -5.40 1.09 -9.01
N LEU A 76 -4.27 0.76 -8.39
CA LEU A 76 -3.41 -0.34 -8.83
C LEU A 76 -4.15 -1.67 -8.73
N LEU A 77 -4.77 -1.96 -7.59
CA LEU A 77 -5.55 -3.18 -7.34
C LEU A 77 -6.86 -3.25 -8.13
N GLU A 78 -7.39 -2.12 -8.59
CA GLU A 78 -8.55 -2.11 -9.48
C GLU A 78 -8.23 -2.70 -10.86
N ASN A 79 -6.96 -2.62 -11.29
CA ASN A 79 -6.49 -3.17 -12.56
C ASN A 79 -6.31 -4.70 -12.56
N TYR A 80 -6.49 -5.35 -11.41
CA TYR A 80 -6.33 -6.80 -11.19
C TYR A 80 -7.60 -7.40 -10.58
#